data_AF-A0A818APP8-F1
#
_entry.id   AF-A0A818APP8-F1
#
_cell.length_a   1.000
_cell.length_b   1.000
_cell.length_c   1.000
_cell.angle_alpha   90.00
_cell.angle_beta   90.00
_cell.angle_gamma   90.00
#
_symmetry.space_group_name_H-M   'P 1'
#
loop_
_entity.id
_entity.type
_entity.pdbx_description
1 polymer ?
#
loop_
_entity_poly.entity_id
_entity_poly.type
_entity_poly.pdbx_seq_one_letter_code
_entity_poly.pdbx_strand_id
1 'polypeptide(L)'
;MASSNCCFTCRKSDGTCFCPGCKAYFCDDDFISHRGMLINDLDGLTVDRNDLQEKINEAVSNIRSGQHITAKIDEWERRTTEKVKQAAELAKKHVLKIINSKQHEITKRFDNLSQELKERRVKKSVVEQDIARLRQEIDQLKTDTTKLAQTTTIELNMKQSDEIKWDHMICVEEKSIHVDYQLPQLEPTVSTGQHNYINTYSIVM
;
A
#
# COMPACT_ATOMS: atom_id res chain seq x y z
N MET A 1 -52.91 -50.86 27.26
CA MET A 1 -53.11 -50.48 25.85
C MET A 1 -51.74 -50.46 25.21
N ALA A 2 -51.44 -51.40 24.33
CA ALA A 2 -50.15 -51.51 23.66
C ALA A 2 -50.13 -50.51 22.50
N SER A 3 -49.33 -49.45 22.59
CA SER A 3 -49.00 -48.68 21.39
C SER A 3 -48.01 -49.53 20.60
N SER A 4 -48.48 -50.17 19.53
CA SER A 4 -47.60 -50.89 18.60
C SER A 4 -46.59 -49.89 18.04
N ASN A 5 -45.33 -50.00 18.46
CA ASN A 5 -44.23 -49.20 17.94
C ASN A 5 -43.93 -49.68 16.52
N CYS A 6 -44.77 -49.40 15.54
CA CYS A 6 -44.50 -49.83 14.15
C CYS A 6 -43.29 -49.07 13.57
N CYS A 7 -42.56 -49.72 12.66
CA CYS A 7 -41.43 -49.08 11.96
C CYS A 7 -41.86 -47.75 11.29
N PHE A 8 -41.09 -46.69 11.51
CA PHE A 8 -41.33 -45.35 10.96
C PHE A 8 -41.30 -45.33 9.42
N THR A 9 -40.39 -46.09 8.81
CA THR A 9 -40.17 -46.12 7.36
C THR A 9 -41.21 -47.01 6.67
N CYS A 10 -41.22 -48.31 6.94
CA CYS A 10 -42.07 -49.25 6.20
C CYS A 10 -43.48 -49.46 6.80
N ARG A 11 -43.69 -49.15 8.09
CA ARG A 11 -44.94 -49.36 8.86
C ARG A 11 -45.53 -50.78 8.83
N LYS A 12 -44.78 -51.78 8.37
CA LYS A 12 -45.25 -53.16 8.17
C LYS A 12 -44.89 -54.11 9.32
N SER A 13 -43.78 -53.84 10.00
CA SER A 13 -43.25 -54.65 11.10
C SER A 13 -43.14 -53.84 12.38
N ASP A 14 -43.04 -54.55 13.50
CA ASP A 14 -42.74 -53.95 14.79
C ASP A 14 -41.34 -53.35 14.77
N GLY A 15 -41.24 -52.11 15.24
CA GLY A 15 -40.02 -51.35 15.39
C GLY A 15 -39.28 -51.78 16.65
N THR A 16 -38.24 -52.57 16.45
CA THR A 16 -37.36 -53.15 17.46
C THR A 16 -36.21 -52.21 17.84
N CYS A 17 -35.80 -51.33 16.92
CA CYS A 17 -34.67 -50.43 17.08
C CYS A 17 -35.13 -48.96 17.23
N PHE A 18 -34.65 -48.26 18.26
CA PHE A 18 -34.97 -46.83 18.47
C PHE A 18 -33.80 -45.93 18.04
N CYS A 19 -34.06 -44.95 17.19
CA CYS A 19 -33.09 -43.91 16.84
C CYS A 19 -33.31 -42.65 17.72
N PRO A 20 -32.33 -42.23 18.55
CA PRO A 20 -32.48 -41.06 19.40
C PRO A 20 -32.49 -39.74 18.61
N GLY A 21 -31.80 -39.68 17.47
CA GLY A 21 -31.76 -38.48 16.61
C GLY A 21 -33.11 -38.20 15.95
N CYS A 22 -33.75 -39.23 15.40
CA CYS A 22 -35.07 -39.12 14.77
C CYS A 22 -36.22 -39.20 15.78
N LYS A 23 -35.96 -39.66 17.01
CA LYS A 23 -36.97 -39.99 18.04
C LYS A 23 -38.05 -40.96 17.52
N ALA A 24 -37.64 -41.96 16.75
CA ALA A 24 -38.55 -42.89 16.08
C ALA A 24 -38.05 -44.34 16.16
N TYR A 25 -38.98 -45.31 16.11
CA TYR A 25 -38.69 -46.73 16.06
C TYR A 25 -38.62 -47.23 14.61
N PHE A 26 -37.70 -48.14 14.33
CA PHE A 26 -37.45 -48.75 13.03
C PHE A 26 -37.38 -50.27 13.20
N CYS A 27 -37.75 -51.03 12.17
CA CYS A 27 -37.35 -52.44 12.10
C CYS A 27 -35.86 -52.53 11.80
N ASP A 28 -35.26 -53.70 12.02
CA ASP A 28 -33.81 -53.88 11.89
C ASP A 28 -33.29 -53.51 10.49
N ASP A 29 -33.97 -53.93 9.43
CA ASP A 29 -33.59 -53.64 8.04
C ASP A 29 -33.62 -52.12 7.73
N ASP A 30 -34.71 -51.44 8.11
CA ASP A 30 -34.84 -49.99 7.88
C ASP A 30 -33.90 -49.18 8.79
N PHE A 31 -33.57 -49.69 9.97
CA PHE A 31 -32.60 -49.06 10.87
C PHE A 31 -31.18 -49.14 10.31
N ILE A 32 -30.78 -50.29 9.77
CA ILE A 32 -29.49 -50.46 9.09
C ILE A 32 -29.40 -49.53 7.88
N SER A 33 -30.45 -49.48 7.06
CA SER A 33 -30.53 -48.57 5.91
C SER A 33 -30.43 -47.09 6.33
N HIS A 34 -31.17 -46.69 7.37
CA HIS A 34 -31.11 -45.33 7.92
C HIS A 34 -29.71 -44.95 8.41
N ARG A 35 -29.04 -45.84 9.15
CA ARG A 35 -27.67 -45.62 9.61
C ARG A 35 -26.67 -45.57 8.45
N GLY A 36 -26.88 -46.39 7.41
CA GLY A 36 -26.11 -46.34 6.17
C GLY A 36 -26.23 -45.00 5.45
N MET A 37 -27.44 -44.44 5.35
CA MET A 37 -27.64 -43.11 4.75
C MET A 37 -26.89 -42.02 5.52
N LEU A 38 -26.94 -42.02 6.86
CA LEU A 38 -26.21 -41.03 7.67
C LEU A 38 -24.69 -41.12 7.52
N ILE A 39 -24.15 -42.33 7.33
CA ILE A 39 -22.72 -42.51 7.06
C ILE A 39 -22.38 -41.96 5.67
N ASN A 40 -23.19 -42.24 4.66
CA ASN A 40 -23.00 -41.68 3.32
C ASN A 40 -23.07 -40.15 3.31
N ASP A 41 -23.99 -39.56 4.08
CA ASP A 41 -24.09 -38.10 4.25
C ASP A 41 -22.82 -37.51 4.89
N LEU A 42 -22.28 -38.20 5.90
CA LEU A 42 -21.02 -37.80 6.55
C LEU A 42 -19.81 -37.93 5.61
N ASP A 43 -19.78 -38.98 4.79
CA ASP A 43 -18.77 -39.14 3.75
C ASP A 43 -18.87 -38.00 2.72
N GLY A 44 -20.09 -37.62 2.33
CA GLY A 44 -20.35 -36.43 1.49
C GLY A 44 -19.81 -35.14 2.10
N LEU A 45 -20.09 -34.89 3.39
CA LEU A 45 -19.54 -33.73 4.10
C LEU A 45 -18.00 -33.75 4.17
N THR A 46 -17.40 -34.94 4.24
CA THR A 46 -15.94 -35.09 4.24
C THR A 46 -15.35 -34.69 2.88
N VAL A 47 -16.01 -35.06 1.78
CA VAL A 47 -15.66 -34.61 0.43
C VAL A 47 -15.78 -33.09 0.32
N ASP A 48 -16.93 -32.51 0.69
CA ASP A 48 -17.16 -31.06 0.64
C ASP A 48 -16.11 -30.27 1.45
N ARG A 49 -15.73 -30.78 2.64
CA ARG A 49 -14.70 -30.19 3.49
C ARG A 49 -13.32 -30.25 2.83
N ASN A 50 -12.99 -31.34 2.13
CA ASN A 50 -11.72 -31.47 1.43
C ASN A 50 -11.66 -30.52 0.21
N ASP A 51 -12.74 -30.41 -0.55
CA ASP A 51 -12.84 -29.46 -1.67
C ASP A 51 -12.72 -28.01 -1.19
N LEU A 52 -13.36 -27.68 -0.06
CA LEU A 52 -13.22 -26.36 0.56
C LEU A 52 -11.78 -26.10 1.01
N GLN A 53 -11.11 -27.09 1.60
CA GLN A 53 -9.71 -26.98 2.01
C GLN A 53 -8.80 -26.71 0.80
N GLU A 54 -9.02 -27.38 -0.33
CA GLU A 54 -8.27 -27.15 -1.56
C GLU A 54 -8.50 -25.73 -2.08
N LYS A 55 -9.76 -25.28 -2.17
CA LYS A 55 -10.10 -23.90 -2.58
C LYS A 55 -9.47 -22.84 -1.67
N ILE A 56 -9.44 -23.07 -0.36
CA ILE A 56 -8.76 -22.17 0.59
C ILE A 56 -7.26 -22.13 0.29
N ASN A 57 -6.63 -23.30 0.08
CA ASN A 57 -5.20 -23.37 -0.21
C ASN A 57 -4.85 -22.66 -1.53
N GLU A 58 -5.67 -22.81 -2.57
CA GLU A 58 -5.52 -22.10 -3.84
C GLU A 58 -5.66 -20.59 -3.65
N ALA A 59 -6.69 -20.13 -2.94
CA ALA A 59 -6.91 -18.71 -2.66
C ALA A 59 -5.73 -18.09 -1.89
N VAL A 60 -5.24 -18.77 -0.84
CA VAL A 60 -4.07 -18.34 -0.06
C VAL A 60 -2.81 -18.32 -0.92
N SER A 61 -2.61 -19.31 -1.79
CA SER A 61 -1.48 -19.33 -2.72
C SER A 61 -1.52 -18.15 -3.68
N ASN A 62 -2.69 -17.81 -4.22
CA ASN A 62 -2.90 -16.67 -5.11
C ASN A 62 -2.67 -15.33 -4.39
N ILE A 63 -3.13 -15.19 -3.13
CA ILE A 63 -2.89 -13.99 -2.31
C ILE A 63 -1.40 -13.85 -1.95
N ARG A 64 -0.73 -14.94 -1.54
CA ARG A 64 0.72 -14.95 -1.29
C ARG A 64 1.52 -14.60 -2.54
N SER A 65 0.99 -14.96 -3.70
CA SER A 65 1.48 -14.53 -5.00
C SER A 65 1.06 -13.09 -5.35
N GLY A 66 0.77 -12.24 -4.35
CA GLY A 66 0.41 -10.80 -4.42
C GLY A 66 1.40 -9.88 -5.16
N GLN A 67 2.24 -10.47 -6.00
CA GLN A 67 3.10 -9.90 -7.03
C GLN A 67 2.50 -8.69 -7.72
N HIS A 68 1.19 -8.63 -7.98
CA HIS A 68 0.61 -7.49 -8.67
C HIS A 68 0.57 -6.20 -7.82
N ILE A 69 0.22 -6.28 -6.53
CA ILE A 69 0.22 -5.08 -5.66
C ILE A 69 1.65 -4.72 -5.28
N THR A 70 2.49 -5.72 -4.96
CA THR A 70 3.91 -5.49 -4.68
C THR A 70 4.62 -4.87 -5.88
N ALA A 71 4.41 -5.35 -7.11
CA ALA A 71 5.00 -4.75 -8.30
C ALA A 71 4.54 -3.29 -8.54
N LYS A 72 3.31 -2.93 -8.12
CA LYS A 72 2.85 -1.54 -8.18
C LYS A 72 3.56 -0.66 -7.15
N ILE A 73 3.85 -1.19 -5.96
CA ILE A 73 4.65 -0.51 -4.94
C ILE A 73 6.07 -0.32 -5.46
N ASP A 74 6.69 -1.37 -6.00
CA ASP A 74 8.04 -1.32 -6.58
C ASP A 74 8.14 -0.28 -7.71
N GLU A 75 7.15 -0.25 -8.60
CA GLU A 75 7.09 0.73 -9.69
C GLU A 75 6.86 2.17 -9.18
N TRP A 76 6.08 2.34 -8.11
CA TRP A 76 5.94 3.64 -7.45
C TRP A 76 7.26 4.09 -6.81
N GLU A 77 7.96 3.20 -6.11
CA GLU A 77 9.26 3.47 -5.50
C GLU A 77 10.28 3.89 -6.56
N ARG A 78 10.38 3.10 -7.64
CA ARG A 78 11.29 3.37 -8.76
C ARG A 78 11.05 4.74 -9.37
N ARG A 79 9.79 5.08 -9.69
CA ARG A 79 9.43 6.38 -10.28
C ARG A 79 9.67 7.54 -9.32
N THR A 80 9.40 7.35 -8.04
CA THR A 80 9.58 8.41 -7.03
C THR A 80 11.06 8.70 -6.81
N THR A 81 11.88 7.66 -6.70
CA THR A 81 13.35 7.78 -6.63
C THR A 81 13.90 8.50 -7.86
N GLU A 82 13.41 8.18 -9.06
CA GLU A 82 13.85 8.84 -10.28
C GLU A 82 13.52 10.35 -10.27
N LYS A 83 12.32 10.73 -9.81
CA LYS A 83 11.97 12.15 -9.67
C LYS A 83 12.89 12.89 -8.70
N VAL A 84 13.22 12.27 -7.56
CA VAL A 84 14.17 12.85 -6.58
C VAL A 84 15.55 13.05 -7.20
N LYS A 85 16.05 12.07 -7.96
CA LYS A 85 17.32 12.19 -8.70
C LYS A 85 17.28 13.33 -9.70
N GLN A 86 16.22 13.45 -10.48
CA GLN A 86 16.05 14.54 -11.46
C GLN A 86 16.05 15.92 -10.78
N ALA A 87 15.35 16.06 -9.65
CA ALA A 87 15.34 17.30 -8.87
C ALA A 87 16.75 17.65 -8.37
N ALA A 88 17.50 16.68 -7.86
CA ALA A 88 18.89 16.87 -7.42
C ALA A 88 19.81 17.31 -8.57
N GLU A 89 19.69 16.69 -9.75
CA GLU A 89 20.47 17.07 -10.93
C GLU A 89 20.13 18.48 -11.44
N LEU A 90 18.86 18.88 -11.40
CA LEU A 90 18.46 20.25 -11.70
C LEU A 90 19.07 21.25 -10.72
N ALA A 91 19.07 20.94 -9.42
CA ALA A 91 19.69 21.79 -8.40
C ALA A 91 21.21 21.94 -8.66
N LYS A 92 21.92 20.84 -8.92
CA LYS A 92 23.36 20.89 -9.27
C LYS A 92 23.63 21.73 -10.51
N LYS A 93 22.83 21.57 -11.58
CA LYS A 93 22.94 22.40 -12.78
C LYS A 93 22.73 23.89 -12.48
N HIS A 94 21.81 24.21 -11.57
CA HIS A 94 21.58 25.60 -11.17
C HIS A 94 22.79 26.18 -10.42
N VAL A 95 23.38 25.42 -9.50
CA VAL A 95 24.63 25.78 -8.81
C VAL A 95 25.74 26.09 -9.83
N LEU A 96 25.97 25.21 -10.80
CA LEU A 96 26.97 25.41 -11.85
C LEU A 96 26.69 26.66 -12.68
N LYS A 97 25.42 26.93 -13.00
CA LYS A 97 25.03 28.14 -13.73
C LYS A 97 25.36 29.42 -12.95
N ILE A 98 25.11 29.44 -11.64
CA ILE A 98 25.45 30.57 -10.76
C ILE A 98 26.97 30.77 -10.75
N ILE A 99 27.74 29.70 -10.53
CA ILE A 99 29.21 29.74 -10.51
C ILE A 99 29.75 30.27 -11.85
N ASN A 100 29.32 29.69 -12.97
CA ASN A 100 29.77 30.10 -14.31
C ASN A 100 29.41 31.56 -14.61
N SER A 101 28.23 32.02 -14.20
CA SER A 101 27.83 33.42 -14.36
C SER A 101 28.74 34.36 -13.57
N LYS A 102 29.09 34.00 -12.32
CA LYS A 102 29.97 34.81 -11.48
C LYS A 102 31.41 34.81 -11.98
N GLN A 103 31.90 33.65 -12.43
CA GLN A 103 33.19 33.55 -13.10
C GLN A 103 33.24 34.46 -14.33
N HIS A 104 32.22 34.41 -15.20
CA HIS A 104 32.15 35.25 -16.39
C HIS A 104 32.16 36.75 -16.05
N GLU A 105 31.42 37.16 -15.02
CA GLU A 105 31.38 38.55 -14.54
C GLU A 105 32.78 39.03 -14.08
N ILE A 106 33.49 38.22 -13.29
CA ILE A 106 34.84 38.51 -12.81
C ILE A 106 35.82 38.60 -13.99
N THR A 107 35.81 37.61 -14.91
CA THR A 107 36.69 37.60 -16.08
C THR A 107 36.46 38.83 -16.96
N LYS A 108 35.20 39.18 -17.25
CA LYS A 108 34.89 40.37 -18.07
C LYS A 108 35.38 41.66 -17.42
N ARG A 109 35.18 41.82 -16.11
CA ARG A 109 35.69 42.99 -15.37
C ARG A 109 37.22 43.05 -15.38
N PHE A 110 37.88 41.91 -15.22
CA PHE A 110 39.34 41.82 -15.32
C PHE A 110 39.88 42.18 -16.71
N ASP A 111 39.22 41.72 -17.77
CA ASP A 111 39.60 42.04 -19.15
C ASP A 111 39.43 43.54 -19.45
N ASN A 112 38.31 44.13 -19.02
CA ASN A 112 38.05 45.57 -19.15
C ASN A 112 39.11 46.39 -18.41
N LEU A 113 39.43 46.03 -17.17
CA LEU A 113 40.48 46.66 -16.38
C LEU A 113 41.85 46.54 -17.07
N SER A 114 42.16 45.36 -17.61
CA SER A 114 43.41 45.10 -18.34
C SER A 114 43.54 45.95 -19.60
N GLN A 115 42.45 46.11 -20.35
CA GLN A 115 42.40 46.99 -21.51
C GLN A 115 42.57 48.45 -21.11
N GLU A 116 41.86 48.91 -20.07
CA GLU A 116 41.96 50.28 -19.58
C GLU A 116 43.41 50.62 -19.15
N LEU A 117 44.08 49.71 -18.43
CA LEU A 117 45.48 49.87 -18.04
C LEU A 117 46.41 50.00 -19.25
N LYS A 118 46.20 49.19 -20.30
CA LYS A 118 46.97 49.27 -21.54
C LYS A 118 46.77 50.61 -22.24
N GLU A 119 45.52 51.04 -22.42
CA GLU A 119 45.20 52.29 -23.10
C GLU A 119 45.78 53.50 -22.40
N ARG A 120 45.67 53.55 -21.07
CA ARG A 120 46.19 54.66 -20.26
C ARG A 120 47.71 54.72 -20.29
N ARG A 121 48.39 53.56 -20.29
CA ARG A 121 49.85 53.50 -20.46
C ARG A 121 50.28 54.07 -21.82
N VAL A 122 49.54 53.77 -22.89
CA VAL A 122 49.83 54.30 -24.24
C VAL A 122 49.58 55.80 -24.31
N LYS A 123 48.45 56.28 -23.79
CA LYS A 123 48.04 57.69 -23.82
C LYS A 123 48.87 58.59 -22.88
N LYS A 124 49.64 57.99 -21.95
CA LYS A 124 50.40 58.69 -20.87
C LYS A 124 49.54 59.65 -20.03
N SER A 125 48.21 59.46 -20.03
CA SER A 125 47.22 60.32 -19.38
C SER A 125 46.67 59.63 -18.13
N VAL A 126 47.45 59.66 -17.04
CA VAL A 126 47.06 59.07 -15.76
C VAL A 126 47.14 60.13 -14.68
N VAL A 127 46.06 60.29 -13.92
CA VAL A 127 46.02 61.12 -12.70
C VAL A 127 45.87 60.24 -11.46
N GLU A 128 46.17 60.78 -10.28
CA GLU A 128 46.19 60.06 -9.00
C GLU A 128 44.85 59.37 -8.70
N GLN A 129 43.74 60.05 -9.02
CA GLN A 129 42.39 59.52 -8.84
C GLN A 129 42.14 58.26 -9.69
N ASP A 130 42.68 58.20 -10.90
CA ASP A 130 42.59 57.00 -11.74
C ASP A 130 43.34 55.82 -11.10
N ILE A 131 44.55 56.06 -10.58
CA ILE A 131 45.34 55.02 -9.91
C ILE A 131 44.60 54.50 -8.68
N ALA A 132 44.01 55.40 -7.89
CA ALA A 132 43.21 55.02 -6.71
C ALA A 132 42.02 54.14 -7.09
N ARG A 133 41.25 54.52 -8.12
CA ARG A 133 40.12 53.71 -8.61
C ARG A 133 40.57 52.34 -9.14
N LEU A 134 41.62 52.29 -9.96
CA LEU A 134 42.12 51.05 -10.54
C LEU A 134 42.62 50.08 -9.46
N ARG A 135 43.27 50.60 -8.40
CA ARG A 135 43.66 49.78 -7.23
C ARG A 135 42.45 49.21 -6.50
N GLN A 136 41.44 50.04 -6.24
CA GLN A 136 40.21 49.60 -5.60
C GLN A 136 39.52 48.50 -6.42
N GLU A 137 39.49 48.63 -7.75
CA GLU A 137 38.89 47.62 -8.62
C GLU A 137 39.67 46.31 -8.61
N ILE A 138 41.01 46.35 -8.57
CA ILE A 138 41.87 45.18 -8.37
C ILE A 138 41.55 44.49 -7.04
N ASP A 139 41.45 45.23 -5.95
CA ASP A 139 41.21 44.64 -4.62
C ASP A 139 39.79 44.06 -4.50
N GLN A 140 38.81 44.67 -5.17
CA GLN A 140 37.48 44.09 -5.28
C GLN A 140 37.49 42.79 -6.09
N LEU A 141 38.18 42.75 -7.23
CA LEU A 141 38.32 41.53 -8.04
C LEU A 141 39.00 40.40 -7.29
N LYS A 142 40.04 40.69 -6.49
CA LYS A 142 40.68 39.71 -5.60
C LYS A 142 39.66 39.14 -4.60
N THR A 143 38.90 40.02 -3.95
CA THR A 143 37.88 39.63 -2.96
C THR A 143 36.80 38.76 -3.60
N ASP A 144 36.28 39.17 -4.75
CA ASP A 144 35.25 38.43 -5.49
C ASP A 144 35.76 37.05 -5.95
N THR A 145 37.02 36.97 -6.36
CA THR A 145 37.67 35.71 -6.74
C THR A 145 37.84 34.77 -5.54
N THR A 146 38.27 35.29 -4.39
CA THR A 146 38.37 34.50 -3.15
C THR A 146 37.00 33.99 -2.70
N LYS A 147 35.95 34.82 -2.77
CA LYS A 147 34.58 34.41 -2.44
C LYS A 147 34.06 33.31 -3.37
N LEU A 148 34.34 33.43 -4.67
CA LEU A 148 33.98 32.40 -5.64
C LEU A 148 34.67 31.07 -5.32
N ALA A 149 35.97 31.09 -4.99
CA ALA A 149 36.73 29.89 -4.65
C ALA A 149 36.23 29.20 -3.36
N GLN A 150 35.70 29.97 -2.40
CA GLN A 150 35.20 29.44 -1.13
C GLN A 150 33.75 28.92 -1.21
N THR A 151 33.04 29.11 -2.33
CA THR A 151 31.65 28.66 -2.56
C THR A 151 30.64 29.12 -1.47
N THR A 152 30.98 30.11 -0.64
CA THR A 152 30.20 30.53 0.54
C THR A 152 28.91 31.29 0.20
N THR A 153 28.56 31.43 -1.08
CA THR A 153 27.45 32.30 -1.54
C THR A 153 26.19 31.52 -1.95
N ILE A 154 26.26 30.18 -2.00
CA ILE A 154 25.14 29.34 -2.44
C ILE A 154 24.66 28.52 -1.23
N GLU A 155 23.41 28.75 -0.83
CA GLU A 155 22.75 28.01 0.24
C GLU A 155 21.78 26.98 -0.36
N LEU A 156 21.84 25.75 0.14
CA LEU A 156 20.90 24.69 -0.21
C LEU A 156 19.69 24.77 0.72
N ASN A 157 18.50 25.01 0.17
CA ASN A 157 17.26 24.98 0.94
C ASN A 157 16.52 23.65 0.72
N MET A 158 16.37 22.87 1.80
CA MET A 158 15.68 21.57 1.78
C MET A 158 14.39 21.56 2.62
N LYS A 159 13.96 22.70 3.18
CA LYS A 159 12.87 22.75 4.18
C LYS A 159 11.57 22.08 3.70
N GLN A 160 11.22 22.30 2.43
CA GLN A 160 10.02 21.69 1.84
C GLN A 160 10.10 20.17 1.70
N SER A 161 11.30 19.62 1.52
CA SER A 161 11.53 18.17 1.46
C SER A 161 11.40 17.53 2.84
N ASP A 162 11.86 18.22 3.88
CA ASP A 162 11.86 17.71 5.26
C ASP A 162 10.44 17.61 5.84
N GLU A 163 9.49 18.38 5.29
CA GLU A 163 8.08 18.38 5.70
C GLU A 163 7.25 17.26 5.02
N ILE A 164 7.81 16.53 4.05
CA ILE A 164 7.08 15.49 3.32
C ILE A 164 6.86 14.27 4.23
N LYS A 165 5.59 13.98 4.52
CA LYS A 165 5.16 12.75 5.20
C LYS A 165 5.13 11.57 4.22
N TRP A 166 6.28 10.94 4.03
CA TRP A 166 6.46 9.85 3.06
C TRP A 166 5.54 8.63 3.30
N ASP A 167 5.20 8.36 4.56
CA ASP A 167 4.30 7.29 4.99
C ASP A 167 2.85 7.47 4.51
N HIS A 168 2.43 8.70 4.21
CA HIS A 168 1.10 9.01 3.69
C HIS A 168 1.04 9.10 2.16
N MET A 169 2.17 8.92 1.46
CA MET A 169 2.22 9.03 -0.01
C MET A 169 1.74 7.76 -0.74
N ILE A 170 1.65 6.63 -0.02
CA ILE A 170 1.14 5.36 -0.52
C ILE A 170 0.33 4.66 0.58
N CYS A 171 -0.83 4.11 0.23
CA CYS A 171 -1.69 3.35 1.14
C CYS A 171 -2.17 2.07 0.45
N VAL A 172 -2.33 1.01 1.23
CA VAL A 172 -2.93 -0.26 0.79
C VAL A 172 -4.24 -0.43 1.55
N GLU A 173 -5.35 -0.41 0.82
CA GLU A 173 -6.69 -0.55 1.37
C GLU A 173 -7.29 -1.91 0.97
N GLU A 174 -7.94 -2.59 1.91
CA GLU A 174 -8.72 -3.79 1.63
C GLU A 174 -10.08 -3.40 1.08
N LYS A 175 -10.41 -3.85 -0.13
CA LYS A 175 -11.79 -3.73 -0.64
C LYS A 175 -12.60 -4.91 -0.14
N SER A 176 -13.43 -4.69 0.89
CA SER A 176 -14.41 -5.69 1.31
C SER A 176 -15.45 -5.93 0.21
N ILE A 177 -15.55 -7.16 -0.29
CA ILE A 177 -16.66 -7.61 -1.13
C ILE A 177 -17.70 -8.18 -0.16
N HIS A 178 -18.77 -7.43 0.09
CA HIS A 178 -19.89 -7.92 0.90
C HIS A 178 -20.67 -8.95 0.07
N VAL A 179 -20.59 -10.22 0.45
CA VAL A 179 -21.44 -11.28 -0.10
C VAL A 179 -22.59 -11.47 0.87
N ASP A 180 -23.79 -11.04 0.47
CA ASP A 180 -25.02 -11.30 1.22
C ASP A 180 -25.31 -12.80 1.20
N TYR A 181 -24.95 -13.49 2.30
CA TYR A 181 -25.42 -14.83 2.54
C TYR A 181 -26.85 -14.77 3.07
N GLN A 182 -27.82 -14.88 2.16
CA GLN A 182 -29.16 -15.33 2.55
C GLN A 182 -29.09 -16.84 2.81
N LEU A 183 -29.03 -17.22 4.08
CA LEU A 183 -29.28 -18.60 4.51
C LEU A 183 -30.68 -19.02 4.04
N PRO A 184 -30.85 -20.15 3.35
CA PRO A 184 -32.17 -20.73 3.11
C PRO A 184 -32.81 -21.01 4.47
N GLN A 185 -33.94 -20.36 4.75
CA GLN A 185 -34.71 -20.66 5.93
C GLN A 185 -35.25 -22.08 5.80
N LEU A 186 -34.82 -22.97 6.70
CA LEU A 186 -35.50 -24.24 6.93
C LEU A 186 -36.88 -23.89 7.51
N GLU A 187 -37.91 -23.96 6.67
CA GLU A 187 -39.29 -23.78 7.10
C GLU A 187 -39.62 -24.81 8.19
N PRO A 188 -40.04 -24.39 9.39
CA PRO A 188 -40.60 -25.29 10.37
C PRO A 188 -42.00 -25.68 9.90
N THR A 189 -42.19 -26.94 9.53
CA THR A 189 -43.54 -27.50 9.35
C THR A 189 -44.26 -27.48 10.70
N VAL A 190 -45.17 -26.51 10.82
CA VAL A 190 -46.03 -26.28 11.97
C VAL A 190 -46.93 -27.49 12.21
N SER A 191 -46.95 -27.97 13.46
CA SER A 191 -48.20 -28.35 14.11
C SER A 191 -48.12 -28.10 15.63
N THR A 192 -48.57 -26.90 15.98
CA THR A 192 -49.25 -26.48 17.22
C THR A 192 -48.68 -26.85 18.59
N GLY A 193 -48.28 -25.81 19.32
CA GLY A 193 -48.10 -25.83 20.77
C GLY A 193 -47.40 -24.56 21.25
N GLN A 194 -48.18 -23.60 21.76
CA GLN A 194 -47.75 -22.31 22.27
C GLN A 194 -46.48 -22.38 23.13
N HIS A 195 -45.56 -21.41 22.99
CA HIS A 195 -45.05 -20.59 24.10
C HIS A 195 -44.19 -19.43 23.58
N ASN A 196 -44.50 -18.23 24.05
CA ASN A 196 -43.73 -17.00 23.88
C ASN A 196 -42.32 -17.15 24.43
N TYR A 197 -41.28 -16.66 23.73
CA TYR A 197 -40.17 -15.95 24.36
C TYR A 197 -39.53 -14.95 23.39
N ILE A 198 -39.48 -13.71 23.85
CA ILE A 198 -38.72 -12.59 23.29
C ILE A 198 -37.23 -12.87 23.53
N ASN A 199 -36.35 -12.66 22.54
CA ASN A 199 -34.94 -12.43 22.86
C ASN A 199 -34.30 -11.45 21.87
N THR A 200 -34.10 -10.24 22.38
CA THR A 200 -33.20 -9.20 21.87
C THR A 200 -31.77 -9.56 22.24
N TYR A 201 -30.84 -9.56 21.28
CA TYR A 201 -29.42 -9.36 21.58
C TYR A 201 -28.82 -8.32 20.64
N SER A 202 -28.63 -7.12 21.20
CA SER A 202 -27.59 -6.18 20.84
C SER A 202 -26.27 -6.71 21.39
N ILE A 203 -25.20 -6.69 20.59
CA ILE A 203 -23.84 -6.64 21.12
C ILE A 203 -23.08 -5.53 20.39
N VAL A 204 -22.66 -4.58 21.21
CA VAL A 204 -21.78 -3.44 20.98
C VAL A 204 -20.49 -3.73 21.77
N MET A 205 -19.38 -3.25 21.22
CA MET A 205 -17.98 -3.26 21.69
C MET A 205 -17.13 -4.42 21.20
#